data_AF-A0A7C6YT26-F1
#
_entry.id   AF-A0A7C6YT26-F1
#
_cell.length_a   1.000
_cell.length_b   1.000
_cell.length_c   1.000
_cell.angle_alpha   90.00
_cell.angle_beta   90.00
_cell.angle_gamma   90.00
#
_symmetry.space_group_name_H-M   'P 1'
#
loop_
_entity.id
_entity.type
_entity.pdbx_description
1 polymer ?
#
loop_
_entity_poly.entity_id
_entity_poly.type
_entity_poly.pdbx_seq_one_letter_code
_entity_poly.pdbx_strand_id
1 'polypeptide(L)'
;MRLGTYFGIPLKVNPFFLLLLGIAFYCGKLPEALLLFAIVFWHESFHIAAARLYNLDVVEVELLPFGGVARLEALLQLNPRLEGVIAIVGPLSNILLVLLGFLASPYLAVSQKWFDFFVQANLGMALFNLLPALPLDGGRVLRSILVRKRGFQQATAVAAGVGQICAVLLFLWGAYGIYLGEYNSVIFLAAGFLLFWAAYTEKKTAGYVFMRYLSHKKREMRLQRVLTVRNLAATSEASLGEVLKQLQPPHYHFIWVLDLEGQILGRFGELELINALFEHGLSVKVGVLLNYKV
;
A
#
# COMPACT_ATOMS: atom_id res chain seq x y z
N MET A 1 5.29 8.87 -20.64
CA MET A 1 4.66 8.90 -21.97
C MET A 1 3.51 7.90 -21.98
N ARG A 2 2.34 8.22 -22.54
CA ARG A 2 1.23 7.26 -22.70
C ARG A 2 1.58 6.32 -23.86
N LEU A 3 1.62 5.02 -23.60
CA LEU A 3 2.05 4.00 -24.57
C LEU A 3 0.85 3.23 -25.15
N GLY A 4 -0.26 3.15 -24.42
CA GLY A 4 -1.50 2.53 -24.90
C GLY A 4 -2.53 2.35 -23.80
N THR A 5 -3.50 1.46 -24.03
CA THR A 5 -4.49 1.03 -23.04
C THR A 5 -4.36 -0.48 -22.79
N TYR A 6 -4.19 -0.89 -21.54
CA TYR A 6 -4.17 -2.30 -21.13
C TYR A 6 -5.40 -2.59 -20.27
N PHE A 7 -6.23 -3.56 -20.69
CA PHE A 7 -7.54 -3.82 -20.06
C PHE A 7 -8.44 -2.56 -19.94
N GLY A 8 -8.31 -1.58 -20.84
CA GLY A 8 -9.03 -0.30 -20.75
C GLY A 8 -8.42 0.73 -19.79
N ILE A 9 -7.25 0.45 -19.20
CA ILE A 9 -6.52 1.35 -18.31
C ILE A 9 -5.36 1.99 -19.09
N PRO A 10 -5.13 3.30 -18.99
CA PRO A 10 -4.00 3.94 -19.65
C PRO A 10 -2.67 3.40 -19.10
N LEU A 11 -1.85 2.84 -19.99
CA LEU A 11 -0.49 2.40 -19.71
C LEU A 11 0.48 3.56 -19.97
N LYS A 12 1.17 3.98 -18.92
CA LYS A 12 2.24 4.99 -18.99
C LYS A 12 3.59 4.31 -18.80
N VAL A 13 4.57 4.77 -19.57
CA VAL A 13 5.97 4.39 -19.36
C VAL A 13 6.77 5.62 -19.01
N ASN A 14 7.54 5.48 -17.94
CA ASN A 14 8.42 6.53 -17.48
C ASN A 14 9.67 6.60 -18.39
N PRO A 15 10.14 7.79 -18.80
CA PRO A 15 11.36 7.92 -19.61
C PRO A 15 12.59 7.22 -18.99
N PHE A 16 12.69 7.17 -17.66
CA PHE A 16 13.78 6.46 -16.98
C PHE A 16 13.73 4.93 -17.18
N PHE A 17 12.55 4.36 -17.45
CA PHE A 17 12.43 2.96 -17.84
C PHE A 17 13.08 2.71 -19.21
N LEU A 18 12.87 3.61 -20.17
CA LEU A 18 13.52 3.51 -21.49
C LEU A 18 15.03 3.69 -21.38
N LEU A 19 15.49 4.59 -20.50
CA LEU A 19 16.91 4.75 -20.21
C LEU A 19 17.51 3.45 -19.64
N LEU A 20 16.83 2.81 -18.68
CA LEU A 20 17.26 1.55 -18.10
C LEU A 20 17.34 0.44 -19.15
N LEU A 21 16.37 0.35 -20.05
CA LEU A 21 16.42 -0.60 -21.18
C LEU A 21 17.58 -0.29 -22.13
N GLY A 22 17.88 0.99 -22.39
CA GLY A 22 19.04 1.40 -23.18
C GLY A 22 20.36 0.97 -22.54
N ILE A 23 20.51 1.14 -21.22
CA ILE A 23 21.67 0.68 -20.45
C ILE A 23 21.76 -0.86 -20.48
N ALA A 24 20.64 -1.55 -20.25
CA ALA A 24 20.58 -3.02 -20.31
C ALA A 24 20.96 -3.55 -21.70
N PHE A 25 20.53 -2.87 -22.76
CA PHE A 25 20.95 -3.17 -24.13
C PHE A 25 22.44 -2.98 -24.33
N TYR A 26 23.00 -1.84 -23.89
CA TYR A 26 24.43 -1.56 -23.97
C TYR A 26 25.28 -2.61 -23.21
N CYS A 27 24.79 -3.09 -22.07
CA CYS A 27 25.46 -4.14 -21.28
C CYS A 27 25.18 -5.58 -21.75
N GLY A 28 24.41 -5.78 -22.83
CA GLY A 28 24.06 -7.12 -23.33
C GLY A 28 23.09 -7.91 -22.43
N LYS A 29 22.35 -7.23 -21.55
CA LYS A 29 21.40 -7.76 -20.57
C LYS A 29 19.93 -7.47 -20.90
N LEU A 30 19.66 -7.06 -22.14
CA LEU A 30 18.31 -6.74 -22.59
C LEU A 30 17.32 -7.90 -22.40
N PRO A 31 17.64 -9.16 -22.75
CA PRO A 31 16.68 -10.25 -22.60
C PRO A 31 16.35 -10.56 -21.13
N GLU A 32 17.34 -10.51 -20.22
CA GLU A 32 17.11 -10.63 -18.78
C GLU A 32 16.22 -9.49 -18.25
N ALA A 33 16.47 -8.24 -18.67
CA ALA A 33 15.67 -7.09 -18.28
C ALA A 33 14.21 -7.21 -18.78
N LEU A 34 14.01 -7.61 -20.04
CA LEU A 34 12.68 -7.82 -20.61
C LEU A 34 11.90 -8.91 -19.88
N LEU A 35 12.57 -10.01 -19.51
CA LEU A 35 11.96 -11.08 -18.74
C LEU A 35 11.56 -10.62 -17.33
N LEU A 36 12.44 -9.89 -16.64
CA LEU A 36 12.10 -9.29 -15.34
C LEU A 36 10.89 -8.36 -15.45
N PHE A 37 10.82 -7.54 -16.49
CA PHE A 37 9.66 -6.68 -16.71
C PHE A 37 8.39 -7.44 -17.04
N ALA A 38 8.48 -8.53 -17.79
CA ALA A 38 7.32 -9.40 -18.03
C ALA A 38 6.80 -10.01 -16.71
N ILE A 39 7.71 -10.43 -15.81
CA ILE A 39 7.37 -10.95 -14.48
C ILE A 39 6.71 -9.86 -13.63
N VAL A 40 7.25 -8.64 -13.63
CA VAL A 40 6.67 -7.50 -12.92
C VAL A 40 5.28 -7.15 -13.45
N PHE A 41 5.12 -7.16 -14.77
CA PHE A 41 3.86 -6.87 -15.43
C PHE A 41 2.80 -7.94 -15.14
N TRP A 42 3.20 -9.21 -15.11
CA TRP A 42 2.36 -10.33 -14.68
C TRP A 42 1.86 -10.13 -13.25
N HIS A 43 2.79 -9.86 -12.33
CA HIS A 43 2.48 -9.58 -10.93
C HIS A 43 1.44 -8.46 -10.78
N GLU A 44 1.67 -7.31 -11.44
CA GLU A 44 0.77 -6.16 -11.34
C GLU A 44 -0.58 -6.43 -12.02
N SER A 45 -0.60 -7.22 -13.10
CA SER A 45 -1.85 -7.61 -13.77
C SER A 45 -2.78 -8.39 -12.83
N PHE A 46 -2.22 -9.19 -11.93
CA PHE A 46 -2.99 -9.94 -10.93
C PHE A 46 -3.56 -9.04 -9.83
N HIS A 47 -2.81 -8.02 -9.39
CA HIS A 47 -3.35 -6.97 -8.52
C HIS A 47 -4.53 -6.24 -9.16
N ILE A 48 -4.39 -5.86 -10.43
CA ILE A 48 -5.43 -5.17 -11.19
C ILE A 48 -6.67 -6.07 -11.36
N ALA A 49 -6.47 -7.35 -11.71
CA ALA A 49 -7.55 -8.31 -11.84
C ALA A 49 -8.31 -8.49 -10.52
N ALA A 50 -7.58 -8.66 -9.41
CA ALA A 50 -8.19 -8.77 -8.08
C ALA A 50 -8.97 -7.50 -7.71
N ALA A 51 -8.40 -6.31 -7.94
CA ALA A 51 -9.08 -5.04 -7.69
C ALA A 51 -10.39 -4.92 -8.47
N ARG A 52 -10.41 -5.34 -9.74
CA ARG A 52 -11.63 -5.32 -10.57
C ARG A 52 -12.68 -6.31 -10.12
N LEU A 53 -12.30 -7.49 -9.65
CA LEU A 53 -13.25 -8.45 -9.08
C LEU A 53 -13.99 -7.88 -7.85
N TYR A 54 -13.37 -6.92 -7.15
CA TYR A 54 -13.97 -6.18 -6.05
C TYR A 54 -14.61 -4.84 -6.47
N ASN A 55 -14.82 -4.60 -7.77
CA ASN A 55 -15.40 -3.37 -8.34
C ASN A 55 -14.64 -2.10 -7.94
N LEU A 56 -13.31 -2.18 -7.81
CA LEU A 56 -12.47 -1.02 -7.55
C LEU A 56 -11.98 -0.41 -8.86
N ASP A 57 -12.01 0.92 -8.93
CA ASP A 57 -11.52 1.66 -10.08
C ASP A 57 -9.99 1.65 -10.12
N VAL A 58 -9.44 1.34 -11.30
CA VAL A 58 -8.00 1.37 -11.57
C VAL A 58 -7.71 2.55 -12.48
N VAL A 59 -7.00 3.55 -11.96
CA VAL A 59 -6.86 4.86 -12.61
C VAL A 59 -5.82 4.81 -13.72
N GLU A 60 -4.64 4.24 -13.45
CA GLU A 60 -3.56 4.10 -14.43
C GLU A 60 -2.53 3.04 -14.00
N VAL A 61 -1.80 2.49 -14.98
CA VAL A 61 -0.62 1.64 -14.75
C VAL A 61 0.60 2.38 -15.26
N GLU A 62 1.57 2.63 -14.39
CA GLU A 62 2.82 3.29 -14.72
C GLU A 62 4.00 2.32 -14.57
N LEU A 63 4.75 2.09 -15.65
CA LEU A 63 6.00 1.32 -15.61
C LEU A 63 7.16 2.24 -15.25
N LEU A 64 7.77 1.97 -14.10
CA LEU A 64 8.95 2.64 -13.56
C LEU A 64 10.19 1.75 -13.75
N PRO A 65 11.40 2.33 -13.77
CA PRO A 65 12.64 1.56 -13.87
C PRO A 65 12.83 0.52 -12.74
N PHE A 66 12.19 0.72 -11.58
CA PHE A 66 12.30 -0.16 -10.42
C PHE A 66 11.03 -0.98 -10.14
N GLY A 67 10.07 -1.03 -11.08
CA GLY A 67 8.84 -1.80 -10.94
C GLY A 67 7.65 -1.24 -11.72
N GLY A 68 6.51 -1.91 -11.64
CA GLY A 68 5.23 -1.36 -12.09
C GLY A 68 4.48 -0.76 -10.91
N VAL A 69 3.81 0.37 -11.11
CA VAL A 69 2.90 0.95 -10.12
C VAL A 69 1.53 1.10 -10.76
N ALA A 70 0.56 0.25 -10.37
CA ALA A 70 -0.84 0.55 -10.62
C ALA A 70 -1.31 1.57 -9.58
N ARG A 71 -1.79 2.72 -10.07
CA ARG A 71 -2.49 3.69 -9.25
C ARG A 71 -3.93 3.24 -9.10
N LEU A 72 -4.16 2.50 -8.03
CA LEU A 72 -5.48 2.10 -7.56
C LEU A 72 -6.19 3.29 -6.90
N GLU A 73 -7.52 3.22 -6.81
CA GLU A 73 -8.30 4.23 -6.11
C GLU A 73 -7.79 4.42 -4.67
N ALA A 74 -7.61 5.68 -4.24
CA ALA A 74 -7.07 6.03 -2.93
C ALA A 74 -7.89 5.46 -1.76
N LEU A 75 -9.15 5.09 -2.01
CA LEU A 75 -10.05 4.47 -1.05
C LEU A 75 -9.68 3.02 -0.72
N LEU A 76 -8.89 2.32 -1.56
CA LEU A 76 -8.49 0.94 -1.29
C LEU A 76 -7.73 0.83 0.05
N GLN A 77 -6.83 1.77 0.34
CA GLN A 77 -6.06 1.79 1.59
C GLN A 77 -6.97 1.90 2.83
N LEU A 78 -8.20 2.36 2.63
CA LEU A 78 -9.20 2.57 3.68
C LEU A 78 -10.10 1.35 3.88
N ASN A 79 -9.95 0.29 3.09
CA ASN A 79 -10.60 -0.98 3.36
C ASN A 79 -9.53 -2.04 3.68
N PRO A 80 -9.14 -2.20 4.95
CA PRO A 80 -8.02 -3.07 5.34
C PRO A 80 -8.17 -4.49 4.81
N ARG A 81 -9.38 -5.05 4.86
CA ARG A 81 -9.62 -6.42 4.39
C ARG A 81 -9.33 -6.56 2.91
N LEU A 82 -9.85 -5.64 2.08
CA LEU A 82 -9.60 -5.66 0.64
C LEU A 82 -8.14 -5.38 0.32
N GLU A 83 -7.52 -4.42 1.00
CA GLU A 83 -6.10 -4.12 0.84
C GLU A 83 -5.22 -5.35 1.08
N GLY A 84 -5.44 -6.08 2.18
CA GLY A 84 -4.67 -7.28 2.49
C GLY A 84 -4.89 -8.43 1.49
N VAL A 85 -6.14 -8.63 1.03
CA VAL A 85 -6.46 -9.66 0.04
C VAL A 85 -5.85 -9.34 -1.32
N ILE A 86 -5.95 -8.10 -1.78
CA ILE A 86 -5.36 -7.70 -3.06
C ILE A 86 -3.83 -7.78 -2.97
N ALA A 87 -3.23 -7.27 -1.89
CA ALA A 87 -1.78 -7.31 -1.70
C ALA A 87 -1.17 -8.72 -1.78
N ILE A 88 -1.85 -9.76 -1.27
CA ILE A 88 -1.29 -11.12 -1.34
C ILE A 88 -1.41 -11.77 -2.72
N VAL A 89 -2.31 -11.27 -3.59
CA VAL A 89 -2.55 -11.85 -4.91
C VAL A 89 -1.34 -11.71 -5.83
N GLY A 90 -0.62 -10.58 -5.76
CA GLY A 90 0.63 -10.37 -6.51
C GLY A 90 1.67 -11.47 -6.25
N PRO A 91 2.17 -11.64 -5.00
CA PRO A 91 3.14 -12.69 -4.68
C PRO A 91 2.64 -14.11 -5.00
N LEU A 92 1.36 -14.40 -4.78
CA LEU A 92 0.77 -15.69 -5.16
C LEU A 92 0.81 -15.93 -6.67
N SER A 93 0.62 -14.87 -7.48
CA SER A 93 0.71 -14.98 -8.94
C SER A 93 2.11 -15.35 -9.43
N ASN A 94 3.18 -14.88 -8.75
CA ASN A 94 4.55 -15.27 -9.06
C ASN A 94 4.82 -16.72 -8.67
N ILE A 95 4.33 -17.17 -7.51
CA ILE A 95 4.45 -18.58 -7.09
C ILE A 95 3.72 -19.48 -8.08
N LEU A 96 2.50 -19.09 -8.50
CA LEU A 96 1.75 -19.80 -9.54
C LEU A 96 2.54 -19.85 -10.85
N LEU A 97 3.16 -18.74 -11.25
CA LEU A 97 3.95 -18.67 -12.49
C LEU A 97 5.17 -19.60 -12.45
N VAL A 98 5.81 -19.75 -11.29
CA VAL A 98 6.89 -20.74 -11.07
C VAL A 98 6.36 -22.17 -11.21
N LEU A 99 5.22 -22.49 -10.58
CA LEU A 99 4.62 -23.82 -10.67
C LEU A 99 4.26 -24.18 -12.12
N LEU A 100 3.65 -23.25 -12.85
CA LEU A 100 3.35 -23.41 -14.27
C LEU A 100 4.63 -23.58 -15.10
N GLY A 101 5.69 -22.83 -14.76
CA GLY A 101 7.01 -22.99 -15.36
C GLY A 101 7.57 -24.40 -15.20
N PHE A 102 7.50 -24.98 -13.99
CA PHE A 102 7.95 -26.36 -13.75
C PHE A 102 7.13 -27.41 -14.52
N LEU A 103 5.80 -27.22 -14.62
CA LEU A 103 4.93 -28.13 -15.39
C LEU A 103 5.18 -28.02 -16.90
N ALA A 104 5.48 -26.82 -17.40
CA ALA A 104 5.70 -26.57 -18.82
C ALA A 104 7.15 -26.86 -19.26
N SER A 105 8.12 -26.79 -18.35
CA SER A 105 9.56 -26.95 -18.62
C SER A 105 9.91 -28.20 -19.46
N PRO A 106 9.34 -29.40 -19.20
CA PRO A 106 9.62 -30.59 -20.03
C PRO A 106 9.17 -30.46 -21.49
N TYR A 107 8.20 -29.60 -21.77
CA TYR A 107 7.59 -29.41 -23.10
C TYR A 107 8.15 -28.20 -23.84
N LEU A 108 8.87 -27.32 -23.15
CA LEU A 108 9.44 -26.12 -23.72
C LEU A 108 10.95 -26.31 -23.90
N ALA A 109 11.47 -26.03 -25.10
CA ALA A 109 12.91 -26.07 -25.39
C ALA A 109 13.64 -24.84 -24.81
N VAL A 110 13.55 -24.63 -23.49
CA VAL A 110 14.18 -23.53 -22.76
C VAL A 110 15.51 -24.01 -22.19
N SER A 111 16.57 -23.22 -22.31
CA SER A 111 17.84 -23.58 -21.69
C SER A 111 17.75 -23.52 -20.16
N GLN A 112 18.47 -24.41 -19.48
CA GLN A 112 18.49 -24.46 -18.00
C GLN A 112 18.81 -23.10 -17.38
N LYS A 113 19.76 -22.35 -17.97
CA LYS A 113 20.13 -21.00 -17.52
C LYS A 113 18.93 -20.04 -17.50
N TRP A 114 18.10 -20.03 -18.54
CA TRP A 114 16.93 -19.16 -18.63
C TRP A 114 15.83 -19.60 -17.67
N PHE A 115 15.65 -20.92 -17.50
CA PHE A 115 14.70 -21.46 -16.56
C PHE A 115 15.09 -21.12 -15.10
N ASP A 116 16.35 -21.31 -14.73
CA ASP A 116 16.85 -20.96 -13.40
C ASP A 116 16.69 -19.46 -13.12
N PHE A 117 17.04 -18.61 -14.09
CA PHE A 117 16.85 -17.17 -13.96
C PHE A 117 15.38 -16.78 -13.82
N PHE A 118 14.48 -17.40 -14.59
CA PHE A 118 13.03 -17.20 -14.48
C PHE A 118 12.50 -17.58 -13.09
N VAL A 119 12.92 -18.73 -12.55
CA VAL A 119 12.53 -19.20 -11.22
C VAL A 119 13.08 -18.26 -10.14
N GLN A 120 14.36 -17.90 -10.21
CA GLN A 120 15.00 -16.97 -9.28
C GLN A 120 14.34 -15.60 -9.30
N ALA A 121 14.01 -15.06 -10.48
CA ALA A 121 13.35 -13.77 -10.63
C ALA A 121 11.94 -13.78 -10.01
N ASN A 122 11.14 -14.81 -10.28
CA ASN A 122 9.79 -14.91 -9.72
C ASN A 122 9.79 -15.12 -8.21
N LEU A 123 10.60 -16.04 -7.70
CA LEU A 123 10.70 -16.29 -6.27
C LEU A 123 11.31 -15.09 -5.55
N GLY A 124 12.34 -14.47 -6.12
CA GLY A 124 12.92 -13.23 -5.61
C GLY A 124 11.89 -12.11 -5.52
N MET A 125 11.08 -11.92 -6.58
CA MET A 125 10.01 -10.92 -6.59
C MET A 125 8.91 -11.22 -5.57
N ALA A 126 8.49 -12.49 -5.43
CA ALA A 126 7.49 -12.89 -4.45
C ALA A 126 7.98 -12.70 -3.01
N LEU A 127 9.18 -13.19 -2.70
CA LEU A 127 9.79 -13.09 -1.37
C LEU A 127 10.05 -11.63 -0.99
N PHE A 128 10.57 -10.83 -1.92
CA PHE A 128 10.79 -9.41 -1.68
C PHE A 128 9.47 -8.69 -1.40
N ASN A 129 8.44 -8.90 -2.21
CA ASN A 129 7.14 -8.27 -1.99
C ASN A 129 6.43 -8.78 -0.74
N LEU A 130 6.69 -10.01 -0.26
CA LEU A 130 6.13 -10.53 0.99
C LEU A 130 6.81 -9.99 2.25
N LEU A 131 7.91 -9.24 2.14
CA LEU A 131 8.52 -8.59 3.29
C LEU A 131 7.50 -7.67 3.99
N PRO A 132 7.46 -7.67 5.34
CA PRO A 132 6.49 -6.89 6.13
C PRO A 132 6.86 -5.39 6.18
N ALA A 133 7.13 -4.79 5.03
CA ALA A 133 7.72 -3.47 4.86
C ALA A 133 6.89 -2.64 3.87
N LEU A 134 6.30 -1.52 4.30
CA LEU A 134 5.69 -0.60 3.32
C LEU A 134 6.77 0.02 2.42
N PRO A 135 6.50 0.24 1.11
CA PRO A 135 5.21 0.11 0.42
C PRO A 135 4.92 -1.28 -0.18
N LEU A 136 5.75 -2.29 0.10
CA LEU A 136 5.65 -3.64 -0.45
C LEU A 136 4.33 -4.31 -0.02
N ASP A 137 3.93 -5.33 -0.77
CA ASP A 137 2.66 -6.04 -0.55
C ASP A 137 2.53 -6.63 0.86
N GLY A 138 3.57 -7.26 1.39
CA GLY A 138 3.64 -7.78 2.75
C GLY A 138 3.52 -6.67 3.80
N GLY A 139 4.00 -5.46 3.50
CA GLY A 139 3.77 -4.26 4.30
C GLY A 139 2.31 -3.82 4.31
N ARG A 140 1.62 -3.92 3.17
CA ARG A 140 0.17 -3.66 3.05
C ARG A 140 -0.65 -4.72 3.79
N VAL A 141 -0.25 -5.99 3.71
CA VAL A 141 -0.83 -7.07 4.52
C VAL A 141 -0.64 -6.80 6.00
N LEU A 142 0.58 -6.45 6.44
CA LEU A 142 0.85 -6.09 7.84
C LEU A 142 -0.02 -4.91 8.28
N ARG A 143 -0.08 -3.84 7.48
CA ARG A 143 -0.96 -2.68 7.73
C ARG A 143 -2.40 -3.15 7.92
N SER A 144 -2.93 -3.96 7.02
CA SER A 144 -4.32 -4.43 7.08
C SER A 144 -4.69 -5.15 8.38
N ILE A 145 -3.74 -5.89 8.96
CA ILE A 145 -3.89 -6.60 10.22
C ILE A 145 -3.86 -5.61 11.39
N LEU A 146 -2.93 -4.65 11.35
CA LEU A 146 -2.73 -3.66 12.40
C LEU A 146 -3.84 -2.61 12.49
N VAL A 147 -4.50 -2.25 11.37
CA VAL A 147 -5.58 -1.23 11.36
C VAL A 147 -6.67 -1.57 12.36
N ARG A 148 -7.02 -2.86 12.51
CA ARG A 148 -8.09 -3.31 13.42
C ARG A 148 -7.84 -2.93 14.87
N LYS A 149 -6.57 -2.90 15.30
CA LYS A 149 -6.16 -2.64 16.68
C LYS A 149 -5.69 -1.21 16.93
N ARG A 150 -5.11 -0.54 15.93
CA ARG A 150 -4.40 0.74 16.11
C ARG A 150 -4.96 1.92 15.28
N GLY A 151 -5.96 1.68 14.43
CA GLY A 151 -6.42 2.67 13.47
C GLY A 151 -5.48 2.84 12.27
N PHE A 152 -5.97 3.49 11.21
CA PHE A 152 -5.27 3.55 9.92
C PHE A 152 -3.91 4.27 9.98
N GLN A 153 -3.87 5.44 10.63
CA GLN A 153 -2.66 6.26 10.69
C GLN A 153 -1.53 5.56 11.48
N GLN A 154 -1.85 5.00 12.65
CA GLN A 154 -0.84 4.33 13.47
C GLN A 154 -0.38 3.01 12.84
N ALA A 155 -1.29 2.24 12.24
CA ALA A 155 -0.94 1.02 11.52
C ALA A 155 0.02 1.31 10.35
N THR A 156 -0.23 2.37 9.59
CA THR A 156 0.66 2.82 8.52
C THR A 156 2.01 3.27 9.07
N ALA A 157 2.04 4.03 10.17
CA ALA A 157 3.28 4.48 10.80
C ALA A 157 4.14 3.31 11.30
N VAL A 158 3.52 2.28 11.88
CA VAL A 158 4.21 1.06 12.33
C VAL A 158 4.75 0.27 11.14
N ALA A 159 3.91 -0.02 10.14
CA ALA A 159 4.32 -0.79 8.96
C ALA A 159 5.40 -0.07 8.14
N ALA A 160 5.34 1.26 8.04
CA ALA A 160 6.40 2.07 7.44
C ALA A 160 7.68 2.07 8.28
N GLY A 161 7.57 2.11 9.62
CA GLY A 161 8.72 1.98 10.52
C GLY A 161 9.44 0.64 10.37
N VAL A 162 8.69 -0.47 10.30
CA VAL A 162 9.25 -1.79 9.99
C VAL A 162 9.92 -1.78 8.61
N GLY A 163 9.28 -1.16 7.61
CA GLY A 163 9.89 -1.01 6.28
C GLY A 163 11.20 -0.23 6.26
N GLN A 164 11.31 0.83 7.06
CA GLN A 164 12.56 1.58 7.22
C GLN A 164 13.66 0.72 7.87
N ILE A 165 13.32 -0.11 8.86
CA ILE A 165 14.28 -1.04 9.48
C ILE A 165 14.74 -2.08 8.45
N CYS A 166 13.81 -2.71 7.74
CA CYS A 166 14.14 -3.67 6.67
C CYS A 166 15.03 -3.04 5.60
N ALA A 167 14.75 -1.80 5.21
CA ALA A 167 15.53 -1.05 4.24
C ALA A 167 16.97 -0.77 4.70
N VAL A 168 17.15 -0.40 5.98
CA VAL A 168 18.49 -0.21 6.57
C VAL A 168 19.25 -1.54 6.61
N LEU A 169 18.61 -2.64 7.03
CA LEU A 169 19.24 -3.96 7.03
C LEU A 169 19.68 -4.39 5.62
N LEU A 170 18.82 -4.18 4.62
CA LEU A 170 19.12 -4.48 3.22
C LEU A 170 20.28 -3.63 2.69
N PHE A 171 20.31 -2.34 3.06
CA PHE A 171 21.40 -1.44 2.71
C PHE A 171 22.72 -1.89 3.35
N LEU A 172 22.73 -2.21 4.65
CA LEU A 172 23.92 -2.70 5.35
C LEU A 172 24.42 -4.02 4.76
N TRP A 173 23.51 -4.92 4.39
CA TRP A 173 23.85 -6.15 3.68
C TRP A 173 24.54 -5.87 2.34
N GLY A 174 24.00 -4.94 1.54
CA GLY A 174 24.63 -4.51 0.29
C GLY A 174 26.01 -3.90 0.50
N ALA A 175 26.17 -3.06 1.53
CA ALA A 175 27.47 -2.45 1.88
C ALA A 175 28.50 -3.51 2.28
N TYR A 176 28.08 -4.50 3.06
CA TYR A 176 28.93 -5.61 3.48
C TYR A 176 29.37 -6.47 2.29
N GLY A 177 28.46 -6.78 1.35
CA GLY A 177 28.81 -7.50 0.13
C GLY A 177 29.82 -6.76 -0.75
N ILE A 178 29.70 -5.43 -0.87
CA ILE A 178 30.71 -4.62 -1.58
C ILE A 178 32.06 -4.66 -0.85
N TYR A 179 32.07 -4.61 0.47
CA TYR A 179 33.29 -4.75 1.26
C TYR A 179 33.99 -6.09 1.01
N LEU A 180 33.24 -7.17 0.76
CA LEU A 180 33.76 -8.49 0.37
C LEU A 180 34.17 -8.59 -1.11
N GLY A 181 34.01 -7.52 -1.90
CA GLY A 181 34.34 -7.48 -3.33
C GLY A 181 33.23 -7.98 -4.26
N GLU A 182 32.03 -8.23 -3.74
CA GLU A 182 30.88 -8.64 -4.55
C GLU A 182 30.16 -7.42 -5.16
N TYR A 183 30.61 -6.98 -6.33
CA TYR A 183 30.05 -5.80 -7.01
C TYR A 183 28.54 -5.92 -7.34
N ASN A 184 27.99 -7.13 -7.42
CA ASN A 184 26.55 -7.35 -7.59
C ASN A 184 25.72 -6.83 -6.41
N SER A 185 26.34 -6.64 -5.23
CA SER A 185 25.68 -6.16 -4.02
C SER A 185 25.23 -4.69 -4.09
N VAL A 186 25.63 -3.95 -5.13
CA VAL A 186 25.12 -2.60 -5.43
C VAL A 186 23.59 -2.60 -5.58
N ILE A 187 23.00 -3.70 -6.06
CA ILE A 187 21.53 -3.79 -6.20
C ILE A 187 20.82 -3.73 -4.84
N PHE A 188 21.41 -4.32 -3.80
CA PHE A 188 20.85 -4.30 -2.44
C PHE A 188 20.99 -2.93 -1.78
N LEU A 189 22.07 -2.20 -2.07
CA LEU A 189 22.20 -0.79 -1.65
C LEU A 189 21.12 0.09 -2.28
N ALA A 190 20.96 -0.01 -3.60
CA ALA A 190 19.95 0.76 -4.32
C ALA A 190 18.54 0.40 -3.84
N ALA A 191 18.25 -0.91 -3.69
CA ALA A 191 16.96 -1.38 -3.19
C ALA A 191 16.69 -0.90 -1.76
N GLY A 192 17.69 -0.98 -0.86
CA GLY A 192 17.58 -0.47 0.51
C GLY A 192 17.30 1.03 0.56
N PHE A 193 18.03 1.83 -0.22
CA PHE A 193 17.79 3.27 -0.31
C PHE A 193 16.38 3.60 -0.82
N LEU A 194 15.96 2.98 -1.93
CA LEU A 194 14.64 3.21 -2.53
C LEU A 194 13.52 2.76 -1.60
N LEU A 195 13.67 1.60 -0.95
CA LEU A 195 12.69 1.09 0.01
C LEU A 195 12.55 2.04 1.20
N PHE A 196 13.65 2.56 1.74
CA PHE A 196 13.63 3.52 2.85
C PHE A 196 12.88 4.81 2.45
N TRP A 197 13.20 5.35 1.27
CA TRP A 197 12.56 6.55 0.73
C TRP A 197 11.05 6.34 0.51
N ALA A 198 10.68 5.20 -0.05
CA ALA A 198 9.28 4.88 -0.31
C ALA A 198 8.50 4.66 1.00
N ALA A 199 9.07 3.97 1.98
CA ALA A 199 8.48 3.81 3.31
C ALA A 199 8.27 5.16 4.02
N TYR A 200 9.26 6.05 3.92
CA TYR A 200 9.18 7.40 4.46
C TYR A 200 8.07 8.23 3.80
N THR A 201 7.93 8.10 2.48
CA THR A 201 6.89 8.77 1.71
C THR A 201 5.50 8.27 2.09
N GLU A 202 5.29 6.96 2.24
CA GLU A 202 4.03 6.38 2.73
C GLU A 202 3.65 6.93 4.11
N LYS A 203 4.61 6.98 5.04
CA LYS A 203 4.38 7.52 6.39
C LYS A 203 3.93 8.98 6.38
N LYS A 204 4.51 9.81 5.49
CA LYS A 204 4.11 11.23 5.34
C LYS A 204 2.75 11.38 4.66
N THR A 205 2.49 10.60 3.62
CA THR A 205 1.27 10.72 2.81
C THR A 205 0.03 10.17 3.52
N ALA A 206 0.20 9.31 4.54
CA ALA A 206 -0.89 8.75 5.34
C ALA A 206 -1.87 9.81 5.89
N GLY A 207 -1.36 10.96 6.34
CA GLY A 207 -2.19 12.07 6.82
C GLY A 207 -3.05 12.69 5.71
N TYR A 208 -2.49 12.87 4.52
CA TYR A 208 -3.20 13.40 3.35
C TYR A 208 -4.28 12.43 2.85
N VAL A 209 -3.99 11.12 2.84
CA VAL A 209 -4.98 10.09 2.49
C VAL A 209 -6.15 10.12 3.47
N PHE A 210 -5.86 10.28 4.77
CA PHE A 210 -6.90 10.42 5.78
C PHE A 210 -7.73 11.70 5.59
N MET A 211 -7.12 12.84 5.29
CA MET A 211 -7.87 14.08 5.02
C MET A 211 -8.76 13.95 3.78
N ARG A 212 -8.25 13.31 2.71
CA ARG A 212 -9.03 13.04 1.50
C ARG A 212 -10.26 12.17 1.80
N TYR A 213 -10.12 11.19 2.70
CA TYR A 213 -11.24 10.38 3.16
C TYR A 213 -12.33 11.21 3.86
N LEU A 214 -11.96 12.08 4.80
CA LEU A 214 -12.94 12.92 5.51
C LEU A 214 -13.73 13.81 4.54
N SER A 215 -13.05 14.39 3.55
CA SER A 215 -13.69 15.21 2.51
C SER A 215 -14.65 14.41 1.62
N HIS A 216 -14.31 13.17 1.27
CA HIS A 216 -15.14 12.32 0.41
C HIS A 216 -16.34 11.71 1.14
N LYS A 217 -16.22 11.41 2.44
CA LYS A 217 -17.26 10.70 3.18
C LYS A 217 -18.60 11.45 3.24
N LYS A 218 -18.57 12.78 3.29
CA LYS A 218 -19.78 13.63 3.22
C LYS A 218 -20.56 13.42 1.91
N ARG A 219 -19.87 13.08 0.81
CA ARG A 219 -20.46 12.77 -0.49
C ARG A 219 -20.92 11.32 -0.58
N GLU A 220 -20.19 10.39 0.00
CA GLU A 220 -20.51 8.95 -0.03
C GLU A 220 -21.81 8.62 0.74
N MET A 221 -22.06 9.28 1.88
CA MET A 221 -23.30 9.17 2.65
C MET A 221 -24.57 9.52 1.83
N ARG A 222 -24.44 10.35 0.78
CA ARG A 222 -25.58 10.68 -0.10
C ARG A 222 -25.90 9.57 -1.09
N LEU A 223 -24.95 8.69 -1.37
CA LEU A 223 -25.06 7.64 -2.38
C LEU A 223 -25.40 6.27 -1.75
N GLN A 224 -24.87 5.99 -0.55
CA GLN A 224 -25.12 4.73 0.16
C GLN A 224 -26.31 4.86 1.12
N ARG A 225 -27.33 4.02 0.94
CA ARG A 225 -28.58 4.04 1.74
C ARG A 225 -28.48 3.27 3.06
N VAL A 226 -27.51 2.36 3.19
CA VAL A 226 -27.30 1.51 4.36
C VAL A 226 -25.81 1.45 4.67
N LEU A 227 -25.43 1.72 5.90
CA LEU A 227 -24.04 1.79 6.35
C LEU A 227 -23.82 0.88 7.56
N THR A 228 -22.67 0.22 7.61
CA THR A 228 -22.25 -0.52 8.81
C THR A 228 -21.71 0.46 9.85
N VAL A 229 -22.25 0.35 11.06
CA VAL A 229 -21.96 1.29 12.14
C VAL A 229 -21.03 0.65 13.17
N ARG A 230 -20.08 1.43 13.69
CA ARG A 230 -19.26 1.07 14.86
C ARG A 230 -19.40 2.14 15.94
N ASN A 231 -19.44 1.69 17.20
CA ASN A 231 -19.47 2.59 18.34
C ASN A 231 -18.06 2.76 18.88
N LEU A 232 -17.66 4.01 19.13
CA LEU A 232 -16.46 4.39 19.86
C LEU A 232 -16.89 5.12 21.13
N ALA A 233 -16.14 4.94 22.21
CA ALA A 233 -16.29 5.73 23.43
C ALA A 233 -15.08 6.64 23.58
N ALA A 234 -15.32 7.91 23.87
CA ALA A 234 -14.30 8.91 24.12
C ALA A 234 -14.63 9.64 25.42
N THR A 235 -13.63 9.94 26.23
CA THR A 235 -13.82 10.77 27.42
C THR A 235 -14.04 12.23 27.01
N SER A 236 -14.68 13.02 27.87
CA SER A 236 -14.86 14.47 27.69
C SER A 236 -13.53 15.21 27.46
N GLU A 237 -12.44 14.69 28.03
CA GLU A 237 -11.08 15.22 27.93
C GLU A 237 -10.37 14.88 26.61
N ALA A 238 -10.84 13.85 25.89
CA ALA A 238 -10.22 13.44 24.64
C ALA A 238 -10.29 14.56 23.59
N SER A 239 -9.21 14.75 22.85
CA SER A 239 -9.18 15.69 21.73
C SER A 239 -9.85 15.11 20.49
N LEU A 240 -10.42 15.98 19.66
CA LEU A 240 -10.92 15.63 18.32
C LEU A 240 -9.88 14.82 17.53
N GLY A 241 -8.61 15.25 17.55
CA GLY A 241 -7.52 14.56 16.87
C GLY A 241 -7.29 13.13 17.36
N GLU A 242 -7.47 12.84 18.65
CA GLU A 242 -7.35 11.48 19.21
C GLU A 242 -8.51 10.60 18.77
N VAL A 243 -9.72 11.12 18.78
CA VAL A 243 -10.91 10.38 18.31
C VAL A 243 -10.82 10.10 16.81
N LEU A 244 -10.38 11.07 16.02
CA LEU A 244 -10.19 10.92 14.57
C LEU A 244 -9.17 9.83 14.23
N LYS A 245 -8.08 9.72 14.99
CA LYS A 245 -7.07 8.65 14.81
C LYS A 245 -7.64 7.24 15.01
N GLN A 246 -8.72 7.12 15.78
CA GLN A 246 -9.39 5.85 16.06
C GLN A 246 -10.50 5.51 15.06
N LEU A 247 -10.85 6.42 14.14
CA LEU A 247 -11.81 6.10 13.09
C LEU A 247 -11.26 5.01 12.17
N GLN A 248 -12.11 4.01 11.88
CA GLN A 248 -11.77 2.84 11.07
C GLN A 248 -12.64 2.77 9.81
N PRO A 249 -12.20 3.38 8.70
CA PRO A 249 -12.84 3.19 7.41
C PRO A 249 -13.00 1.69 7.06
N PRO A 250 -14.06 1.27 6.34
CA PRO A 250 -15.13 2.09 5.74
C PRO A 250 -16.36 2.33 6.66
N HIS A 251 -16.31 1.94 7.94
CA HIS A 251 -17.50 1.98 8.82
C HIS A 251 -17.91 3.41 9.17
N TYR A 252 -19.20 3.65 9.40
CA TYR A 252 -19.68 4.89 10.01
C TYR A 252 -19.55 4.81 11.53
N HIS A 253 -19.00 5.84 12.18
CA HIS A 253 -18.78 5.82 13.63
C HIS A 253 -19.79 6.69 14.38
N PHE A 254 -20.38 6.12 15.43
CA PHE A 254 -20.97 6.90 16.51
C PHE A 254 -20.00 6.97 17.67
N ILE A 255 -19.76 8.18 18.15
CA ILE A 255 -18.84 8.47 19.25
C ILE A 255 -19.68 8.81 20.47
N TRP A 256 -19.65 7.96 21.48
CA TRP A 256 -20.24 8.18 22.79
C TRP A 256 -19.26 8.96 23.64
N VAL A 257 -19.73 10.06 24.22
CA VAL A 257 -18.91 10.89 25.10
C VAL A 257 -19.23 10.52 26.54
N LEU A 258 -18.19 10.12 27.26
CA LEU A 258 -18.27 9.73 28.66
C LEU A 258 -17.63 10.79 29.56
N ASP A 259 -18.15 10.97 30.77
CA ASP A 259 -17.41 11.62 31.84
C ASP A 259 -16.29 10.69 32.38
N LEU A 260 -15.54 11.14 33.39
CA LEU A 260 -14.47 10.34 34.00
C LEU A 260 -15.03 9.24 34.90
N GLU A 261 -16.30 9.36 35.28
CA GLU A 261 -17.09 8.46 36.12
C GLU A 261 -17.80 7.36 35.30
N GLY A 262 -17.73 7.42 33.96
CA GLY A 262 -18.31 6.46 33.02
C GLY A 262 -19.75 6.73 32.60
N GLN A 263 -20.35 7.85 32.99
CA GLN A 263 -21.69 8.25 32.55
C GLN A 263 -21.67 8.81 31.13
N ILE A 264 -22.73 8.52 30.37
CA ILE A 264 -22.88 9.00 29.00
C ILE A 264 -23.38 10.44 29.03
N LEU A 265 -22.52 11.37 28.64
CA LEU A 265 -22.85 12.79 28.50
C LEU A 265 -23.56 13.08 27.16
N GLY A 266 -23.27 12.30 26.11
CA GLY A 266 -23.89 12.49 24.81
C GLY A 266 -23.31 11.63 23.69
N ARG A 267 -23.72 11.92 22.46
CA ARG A 267 -23.25 11.22 21.26
C ARG A 267 -22.99 12.16 20.09
N PHE A 268 -21.98 11.83 19.29
CA PHE A 268 -21.68 12.46 18.02
C PHE A 268 -21.70 11.46 16.87
N GLY A 269 -22.20 11.89 15.72
CA GLY A 269 -21.97 11.19 14.46
C GLY A 269 -20.61 11.57 13.84
N GLU A 270 -20.04 10.68 13.03
CA GLU A 270 -18.78 10.94 12.33
C GLU A 270 -18.82 12.23 11.49
N LEU A 271 -19.95 12.56 10.84
CA LEU A 271 -20.08 13.83 10.09
C LEU A 271 -20.07 15.08 10.97
N GLU A 272 -20.70 15.03 12.15
CA GLU A 272 -20.69 16.15 13.10
C GLU A 272 -19.26 16.40 13.58
N LEU A 273 -18.53 15.32 13.85
CA LEU A 273 -17.13 15.36 14.28
C LEU A 273 -16.21 15.89 13.18
N ILE A 274 -16.48 15.53 11.92
CA ILE A 274 -15.78 16.07 10.75
C ILE A 274 -16.06 17.57 10.57
N ASN A 275 -17.31 18.03 10.70
CA ASN A 275 -17.61 19.45 10.61
C ASN A 275 -16.95 20.24 11.75
N ALA A 276 -17.03 19.74 12.99
CA ALA A 276 -16.38 20.36 14.15
C ALA A 276 -14.86 20.44 14.00
N LEU A 277 -14.23 19.44 13.36
CA LEU A 277 -12.80 19.48 13.01
C LEU A 277 -12.49 20.66 12.08
N PHE A 278 -13.29 20.88 11.04
CA PHE A 278 -13.07 21.97 10.08
C PHE A 278 -13.34 23.35 10.68
N GLU A 279 -14.25 23.46 11.66
CA GLU A 279 -14.61 24.72 12.31
C GLU A 279 -13.67 25.08 13.46
N HIS A 280 -13.29 24.11 14.30
CA HIS A 280 -12.60 24.36 15.57
C HIS A 280 -11.18 23.77 15.65
N GLY A 281 -10.77 22.94 14.68
CA GLY A 281 -9.43 22.35 14.63
C GLY A 281 -9.26 21.05 15.45
N LEU A 282 -8.06 20.47 15.40
CA LEU A 282 -7.75 19.14 15.95
C LEU A 282 -7.64 19.07 17.49
N SER A 283 -7.35 20.20 18.14
CA SER A 283 -7.00 20.26 19.56
C SER A 283 -8.21 20.43 20.50
N VAL A 284 -9.40 20.66 19.95
CA VAL A 284 -10.59 20.89 20.77
C VAL A 284 -11.06 19.59 21.41
N LYS A 285 -11.39 19.68 22.70
CA LYS A 285 -11.87 18.56 23.51
C LYS A 285 -13.31 18.20 23.14
N VAL A 286 -13.60 16.91 23.08
CA VAL A 286 -14.92 16.41 22.66
C VAL A 286 -16.02 16.82 23.65
N GLY A 287 -15.70 16.93 24.95
CA GLY A 287 -16.65 17.42 25.95
C GLY A 287 -17.13 18.85 25.70
N VAL A 288 -16.27 19.71 25.15
CA VAL A 288 -16.60 21.10 24.84
C VAL A 288 -17.60 21.18 23.66
N LEU A 289 -17.53 20.24 22.72
CA LEU A 289 -18.43 20.18 21.57
C LEU A 289 -19.89 19.88 21.98
N LEU A 290 -20.10 19.22 23.12
CA LEU A 290 -21.46 18.92 23.60
C LEU A 290 -22.23 20.20 23.95
N ASN A 291 -21.51 21.24 24.39
CA ASN A 291 -22.11 22.52 24.76
C ASN A 291 -22.52 23.36 23.53
N TYR A 292 -22.01 23.02 22.34
CA TYR A 292 -22.39 23.69 21.08
C TYR A 292 -23.62 23.02 20.41
N LYS A 293 -24.10 21.89 20.93
CA LYS A 293 -25.42 21.33 20.58
C LYS A 293 -26.49 22.01 21.43
N VAL A 294 -26.78 23.28 21.12
CA VAL A 294 -27.99 23.99 21.56
C VAL A 294 -28.83 24.31 20.34
#